data_AF-A0A2V1NZ49-F1
#
_entry.id   AF-A0A2V1NZ49-F1
#
_cell.length_a   1.000
_cell.length_b   1.000
_cell.length_c   1.000
_cell.angle_alpha   90.00
_cell.angle_beta   90.00
_cell.angle_gamma   90.00
#
_symmetry.space_group_name_H-M   'P 1'
#
loop_
_entity.id
_entity.type
_entity.pdbx_description
1 polymer ?
#
loop_
_entity_poly.entity_id
_entity_poly.type
_entity_poly.pdbx_seq_one_letter_code
_entity_poly.pdbx_strand_id
1 'polypeptide(L)'
;MPRRGFRGRWAARNAAYADWMVRTGLLLCEHSALTVFDLLELPPAVSGVVNARAVLPHAISKGRSGRAVYWPVSVLRDVRDYMEWDRAEMLDYGRSRGFYVPPRRSLLVEDPAVPRVRMGGRWVPVDRLDDGERRRLLVAGGSRRWSG
;
A
#
# COMPACT_ATOMS: atom_id res chain seq x y z
N MET A 1 -22.54 13.63 18.98
CA MET A 1 -21.14 13.92 19.38
C MET A 1 -20.43 12.59 19.65
N PRO A 2 -19.30 12.25 18.98
CA PRO A 2 -18.58 11.01 19.28
C PRO A 2 -18.03 11.02 20.72
N ARG A 3 -18.07 9.87 21.42
CA ARG A 3 -17.67 9.75 22.83
C ARG A 3 -16.15 9.89 23.03
N ARG A 4 -15.72 10.50 24.15
CA ARG A 4 -14.33 10.49 24.62
C ARG A 4 -13.88 9.03 24.83
N GLY A 5 -13.04 8.52 23.93
CA GLY A 5 -12.62 7.12 23.89
C GLY A 5 -12.95 6.39 22.58
N PHE A 6 -13.68 7.02 21.64
CA PHE A 6 -13.93 6.43 20.33
C PHE A 6 -12.60 6.22 19.58
N ARG A 7 -12.21 4.94 19.41
CA ARG A 7 -11.05 4.50 18.60
C ARG A 7 -11.31 4.58 17.10
N GLY A 8 -12.16 5.51 16.66
CA GLY A 8 -12.49 5.75 15.27
C GLY A 8 -11.34 6.30 14.43
N ARG A 9 -10.20 6.61 15.05
CA ARG A 9 -8.97 7.05 14.37
C ARG A 9 -8.56 6.11 13.23
N TRP A 10 -8.98 4.84 13.25
CA TRP A 10 -8.69 3.85 12.20
C TRP A 10 -9.94 3.31 11.50
N ALA A 11 -11.11 3.94 11.70
CA ALA A 11 -12.37 3.43 11.16
C ALA A 11 -12.37 3.41 9.63
N ALA A 12 -11.91 4.49 8.98
CA ALA A 12 -11.80 4.57 7.52
C ALA A 12 -10.85 3.48 6.97
N ARG A 13 -9.66 3.33 7.57
CA ARG A 13 -8.71 2.26 7.23
C ARG A 13 -9.34 0.87 7.31
N ASN A 14 -9.97 0.57 8.45
CA ASN A 14 -10.51 -0.77 8.71
C ASN A 14 -11.71 -1.07 7.82
N ALA A 15 -12.56 -0.08 7.54
CA ALA A 15 -13.68 -0.19 6.63
C ALA A 15 -13.19 -0.45 5.19
N ALA A 16 -12.26 0.36 4.69
CA ALA A 16 -11.67 0.18 3.36
C ALA A 16 -10.99 -1.19 3.23
N TYR A 17 -10.24 -1.61 4.26
CA TYR A 17 -9.59 -2.92 4.29
C TYR A 17 -10.61 -4.08 4.25
N ALA A 18 -11.69 -3.99 5.03
CA ALA A 18 -12.71 -5.04 5.08
C ALA A 18 -13.54 -5.10 3.79
N ASP A 19 -14.01 -3.96 3.28
CA ASP A 19 -14.79 -3.89 2.05
C ASP A 19 -13.98 -4.41 0.85
N TRP A 20 -12.68 -4.07 0.80
CA TRP A 20 -11.77 -4.61 -0.21
C TRP A 20 -11.69 -6.14 -0.15
N MET A 21 -11.38 -6.72 1.02
CA MET A 21 -11.29 -8.18 1.16
C MET A 21 -12.59 -8.89 0.73
N VAL A 22 -13.75 -8.35 1.13
CA VAL A 22 -15.05 -8.94 0.80
C VAL A 22 -15.32 -8.91 -0.70
N ARG A 23 -15.00 -7.80 -1.38
CA ARG A 23 -15.38 -7.62 -2.79
C ARG A 23 -14.39 -8.21 -3.79
N THR A 24 -13.13 -8.43 -3.42
CA THR A 24 -12.12 -8.96 -4.34
C THR A 24 -11.78 -10.43 -4.10
N GLY A 25 -12.17 -10.99 -2.95
CA GLY A 25 -11.89 -12.39 -2.62
C GLY A 25 -10.39 -12.72 -2.52
N LEU A 26 -9.56 -11.73 -2.21
CA LEU A 26 -8.13 -11.94 -2.00
C LEU A 26 -7.90 -12.71 -0.70
N LEU A 27 -6.89 -13.58 -0.67
CA LEU A 27 -6.46 -14.16 0.61
C LEU A 27 -5.91 -13.05 1.51
N LEU A 28 -6.03 -13.25 2.82
CA LEU A 28 -5.56 -12.28 3.82
C LEU A 28 -4.07 -11.95 3.63
N CYS A 29 -3.24 -12.95 3.31
CA CYS A 29 -1.81 -12.76 3.04
C CYS A 29 -1.58 -11.91 1.78
N GLU A 30 -2.25 -12.24 0.68
CA GLU A 30 -2.15 -11.52 -0.60
C GLU A 30 -2.54 -10.05 -0.43
N HIS A 31 -3.65 -9.80 0.27
CA HIS A 31 -4.14 -8.46 0.53
C HIS A 31 -3.21 -7.67 1.46
N SER A 32 -2.67 -8.32 2.50
CA SER A 32 -1.73 -7.69 3.44
C SER A 32 -0.36 -7.39 2.83
N ALA A 33 0.00 -8.05 1.72
CA ALA A 33 1.24 -7.85 0.99
C ALA A 33 1.14 -6.78 -0.12
N LEU A 34 -0.06 -6.24 -0.37
CA LEU A 34 -0.23 -5.14 -1.31
C LEU A 34 0.51 -3.88 -0.83
N THR A 35 1.11 -3.19 -1.79
CA THR A 35 1.81 -1.93 -1.61
C THR A 35 1.09 -0.83 -2.40
N VAL A 36 1.45 0.42 -2.14
CA VAL A 36 0.94 1.57 -2.89
C VAL A 36 1.27 1.49 -4.39
N PHE A 37 2.29 0.70 -4.77
CA PHE A 37 2.71 0.49 -6.15
C PHE A 37 1.89 -0.58 -6.89
N ASP A 38 1.11 -1.36 -6.16
CA ASP A 38 0.20 -2.33 -6.78
C ASP A 38 -1.16 -1.70 -7.08
N LEU A 39 -1.48 -0.54 -6.48
CA LEU A 39 -2.75 0.18 -6.68
C LEU A 39 -2.90 0.66 -8.12
N LEU A 40 -4.09 0.44 -8.68
CA LEU A 40 -4.45 0.95 -10.00
C LEU A 40 -4.76 2.44 -9.92
N GLU A 41 -4.44 3.15 -11.00
CA GLU A 41 -5.02 4.47 -11.23
C GLU A 41 -6.54 4.36 -11.33
N LEU A 42 -7.24 5.36 -10.78
CA LEU A 42 -8.69 5.41 -10.88
C LEU A 42 -9.09 5.64 -12.35
N PRO A 43 -9.98 4.80 -12.92
CA PRO A 43 -10.54 5.09 -14.23
C PRO A 43 -11.21 6.47 -14.24
N PRO A 44 -11.17 7.20 -15.38
CA PRO A 44 -11.90 8.46 -15.51
C PRO A 44 -13.39 8.26 -15.17
N ALA A 45 -14.01 9.23 -14.49
CA ALA A 45 -15.41 9.12 -14.05
C ALA A 45 -16.39 8.83 -15.21
N VAL A 46 -16.07 9.31 -16.41
CA VAL A 46 -16.87 9.11 -17.63
C VAL A 46 -16.73 7.73 -18.27
N SER A 47 -15.80 6.88 -17.80
CA SER A 47 -15.49 5.60 -18.43
C SER A 47 -16.55 4.50 -18.23
N GLY A 48 -17.46 4.67 -17.25
CA GLY A 48 -18.43 3.63 -16.87
C GLY A 48 -17.82 2.37 -16.25
N VAL A 49 -16.51 2.33 -16.03
CA VAL A 49 -15.81 1.19 -15.45
C VAL A 49 -16.16 1.09 -13.96
N VAL A 50 -16.85 0.02 -13.59
CA VAL A 50 -17.22 -0.26 -12.19
C VAL A 50 -16.24 -1.21 -11.50
N ASN A 51 -15.53 -2.04 -12.27
CA ASN A 51 -14.50 -2.95 -11.80
C ASN A 51 -13.26 -2.85 -12.70
N ALA A 52 -12.13 -2.44 -12.12
CA ALA A 52 -10.86 -2.35 -12.81
C ALA A 52 -10.08 -3.67 -12.68
N ARG A 53 -9.53 -4.17 -13.79
CA ARG A 53 -8.76 -5.43 -13.81
C ARG A 53 -7.29 -5.14 -13.52
N ALA A 54 -6.74 -5.79 -12.50
CA ALA A 54 -5.32 -5.80 -12.17
C ALA A 54 -4.75 -7.22 -12.28
N VAL A 55 -3.43 -7.35 -12.42
CA VAL A 55 -2.73 -8.62 -12.23
C VAL A 55 -2.06 -8.62 -10.87
N LEU A 56 -2.39 -9.59 -10.02
CA LEU A 56 -1.73 -9.77 -8.74
C LEU A 56 -0.30 -10.27 -8.98
N PRO A 57 0.73 -9.64 -8.38
CA PRO A 57 2.11 -10.07 -8.56
C PRO A 57 2.32 -11.53 -8.17
N HIS A 58 3.07 -12.26 -9.00
CA HIS A 58 3.39 -13.67 -8.76
C HIS A 58 4.01 -13.87 -7.36
N ALA A 59 4.87 -12.94 -6.93
CA ALA A 59 5.60 -13.04 -5.68
C ALA A 59 4.70 -13.08 -4.42
N ILE A 60 3.51 -12.49 -4.50
CA ILE A 60 2.55 -12.45 -3.38
C ILE A 60 1.34 -13.36 -3.61
N SER A 61 1.10 -13.80 -4.86
CA SER A 61 0.00 -14.70 -5.19
C SER A 61 0.18 -16.09 -4.59
N LYS A 62 -0.90 -16.69 -4.12
CA LYS A 62 -0.90 -18.08 -3.65
C LYS A 62 -0.34 -19.02 -4.73
N GLY A 63 0.67 -19.81 -4.37
CA GLY A 63 1.31 -20.77 -5.27
C GLY A 63 2.09 -20.12 -6.41
N ARG A 64 2.36 -18.80 -6.34
CA ARG A 64 3.09 -18.04 -7.37
C ARG A 64 2.44 -18.06 -8.75
N SER A 65 1.13 -18.29 -8.83
CA SER A 65 0.45 -18.48 -10.11
C SER A 65 0.22 -17.18 -10.88
N GLY A 66 0.18 -16.02 -10.22
CA GLY A 66 -0.17 -14.73 -10.84
C GLY A 66 -1.56 -14.76 -11.46
N ARG A 67 -2.48 -13.90 -11.02
CA ARG A 67 -3.86 -13.96 -11.54
C ARG A 67 -4.48 -12.59 -11.71
N ALA A 68 -5.42 -12.52 -12.63
CA ALA A 68 -6.28 -11.36 -12.76
C ALA A 68 -7.17 -11.24 -11.51
N VAL A 69 -7.29 -10.04 -11.00
CA VAL A 69 -8.19 -9.66 -9.90
C VAL A 69 -8.97 -8.44 -10.37
N TYR A 70 -10.24 -8.38 -9.98
CA TYR A 70 -11.10 -7.24 -10.28
C TYR A 70 -11.26 -6.41 -9.02
N TRP A 71 -10.96 -5.12 -9.13
CA TRP A 71 -11.07 -4.16 -8.05
C TRP A 71 -12.27 -3.25 -8.29
N PRO A 72 -13.28 -3.25 -7.40
CA PRO A 72 -14.35 -2.28 -7.47
C PRO A 72 -13.79 -0.86 -7.44
N VAL A 73 -14.19 -0.03 -8.38
CA VAL A 73 -13.71 1.35 -8.47
C VAL A 73 -14.11 2.17 -7.24
N SER A 74 -15.22 1.83 -6.58
CA SER A 74 -15.62 2.43 -5.29
C SER A 74 -14.60 2.13 -4.19
N VAL A 75 -14.17 0.86 -4.05
CA VAL A 75 -13.15 0.47 -3.07
C VAL A 75 -11.83 1.18 -3.34
N LEU A 76 -11.41 1.25 -4.61
CA LEU A 76 -10.19 1.96 -4.98
C LEU A 76 -10.24 3.44 -4.60
N ARG A 77 -11.41 4.07 -4.73
CA ARG A 77 -11.64 5.45 -4.29
C ARG A 77 -11.53 5.56 -2.78
N ASP A 78 -12.19 4.69 -2.01
CA ASP A 78 -12.14 4.72 -0.55
C ASP A 78 -10.71 4.51 -0.02
N VAL A 79 -9.94 3.61 -0.64
CA VAL A 79 -8.52 3.41 -0.32
C VAL A 79 -7.70 4.65 -0.64
N ARG A 80 -7.99 5.31 -1.77
CA ARG A 80 -7.29 6.54 -2.17
C ARG A 80 -7.60 7.69 -1.23
N ASP A 81 -8.86 7.86 -0.85
CA ASP A 81 -9.30 8.88 0.10
C ASP A 81 -8.63 8.66 1.46
N TYR A 82 -8.58 7.42 1.96
CA TYR A 82 -7.83 7.08 3.17
C TYR A 82 -6.33 7.43 3.03
N MET A 83 -5.72 7.18 1.87
CA MET A 83 -4.31 7.48 1.64
C MET A 83 -4.01 8.97 1.60
N GLU A 84 -4.90 9.75 0.99
CA GLU A 84 -4.74 11.19 0.80
C GLU A 84 -4.98 11.97 2.09
N TRP A 85 -6.01 11.62 2.85
CA TRP A 85 -6.43 12.38 4.03
C TRP A 85 -5.90 11.77 5.32
N ASP A 86 -6.46 10.63 5.74
CA ASP A 86 -6.17 10.04 7.05
C ASP A 86 -4.70 9.61 7.19
N ARG A 87 -4.18 8.91 6.17
CA ARG A 87 -2.81 8.37 6.22
C ARG A 87 -1.78 9.50 6.19
N ALA A 88 -2.02 10.56 5.40
CA ALA A 88 -1.11 11.70 5.32
C ALA A 88 -0.98 12.40 6.69
N GLU A 89 -2.12 12.71 7.33
CA GLU A 89 -2.15 13.33 8.67
C GLU A 89 -1.42 12.47 9.71
N MET A 90 -1.64 11.16 9.69
CA MET A 90 -0.97 10.22 10.59
C MET A 90 0.54 10.16 10.37
N LEU A 91 0.96 10.16 9.10
CA LEU A 91 2.38 10.16 8.76
C LEU A 91 3.06 11.46 9.20
N ASP A 92 2.42 12.60 9.00
CA ASP A 92 2.96 13.89 9.44
C ASP A 92 3.08 13.97 10.96
N TYR A 93 2.05 13.54 11.69
CA TYR A 93 2.09 13.43 13.15
C TYR A 93 3.19 12.48 13.63
N GLY A 94 3.32 11.30 13.03
CA GLY A 94 4.36 10.36 13.45
C GLY A 94 5.77 10.85 13.10
N ARG A 95 5.95 11.56 11.98
CA ARG A 95 7.22 12.21 11.63
C ARG A 95 7.58 13.31 12.63
N SER A 96 6.63 14.19 12.98
CA SER A 96 6.87 15.26 13.97
C SER A 96 7.19 14.74 15.37
N ARG A 97 6.86 13.47 15.65
CA ARG A 97 7.15 12.78 16.91
C ARG A 97 8.37 11.83 16.84
N GLY A 98 9.02 11.72 15.67
CA GLY A 98 10.17 10.83 15.48
C GLY A 98 9.85 9.34 15.49
N PHE A 99 8.60 8.95 15.24
CA PHE A 99 8.17 7.54 15.32
C PHE A 99 8.67 6.68 14.16
N TYR A 100 9.05 7.28 13.04
CA TYR A 100 9.44 6.57 11.82
C TYR A 100 10.95 6.61 11.61
N VAL A 101 11.69 5.90 12.47
CA VAL A 101 13.13 5.61 12.25
C VAL A 101 13.23 4.28 11.51
N PRO A 102 13.75 4.24 10.27
CA PRO A 102 13.94 3.01 9.50
C PRO A 102 14.81 2.00 10.25
N PRO A 103 14.33 0.77 10.49
CA PRO A 103 15.19 -0.31 10.94
C PRO A 103 16.31 -0.61 9.93
N ARG A 104 17.44 -1.16 10.40
CA ARG A 104 18.57 -1.56 9.52
C ARG A 104 18.20 -2.49 8.37
N ARG A 105 17.09 -3.23 8.49
CA ARG A 105 16.62 -4.21 7.48
C ARG A 105 15.57 -3.63 6.51
N SER A 106 15.31 -2.33 6.57
CA SER A 106 14.40 -1.64 5.66
C SER A 106 14.86 -1.75 4.20
N LEU A 107 13.89 -1.88 3.30
CA LEU A 107 14.10 -1.85 1.86
C LEU A 107 13.57 -0.51 1.35
N LEU A 108 14.47 0.37 0.92
CA LEU A 108 14.10 1.74 0.53
C LEU A 108 13.82 1.81 -0.97
N VAL A 109 12.62 2.27 -1.33
CA VAL A 109 12.30 2.77 -2.66
C VAL A 109 12.74 4.23 -2.73
N GLU A 110 13.80 4.48 -3.48
CA GLU A 110 14.40 5.81 -3.61
C GLU A 110 13.62 6.70 -4.57
N ASP A 111 13.06 6.11 -5.63
CA ASP A 111 12.26 6.80 -6.64
C ASP A 111 10.92 6.07 -6.80
N PRO A 112 9.79 6.67 -6.37
CA PRO A 112 8.47 6.07 -6.54
C PRO A 112 8.07 5.85 -8.00
N ALA A 113 8.61 6.61 -8.95
CA ALA A 113 8.32 6.45 -10.38
C ALA A 113 8.96 5.17 -10.95
N VAL A 114 10.00 4.65 -10.29
CA VAL A 114 10.67 3.40 -10.64
C VAL A 114 10.74 2.53 -9.38
N PRO A 115 9.63 1.88 -8.97
CA PRO A 115 9.55 1.21 -7.68
C PRO A 115 10.46 -0.03 -7.62
N ARG A 116 11.66 0.17 -7.08
CA ARG A 116 12.69 -0.85 -6.91
C ARG A 116 13.52 -0.56 -5.66
N VAL A 117 14.16 -1.61 -5.14
CA VAL A 117 14.99 -1.55 -3.94
C VAL A 117 16.36 -2.17 -4.19
N ARG A 118 17.36 -1.80 -3.39
CA ARG A 118 18.71 -2.36 -3.48
C ARG A 118 18.84 -3.58 -2.56
N MET A 119 19.15 -4.75 -3.13
CA MET A 119 19.39 -5.99 -2.39
C MET A 119 20.62 -6.71 -2.94
N GLY A 120 21.59 -7.04 -2.07
CA GLY A 120 22.81 -7.74 -2.48
C GLY A 120 23.57 -7.06 -3.63
N GLY A 121 23.59 -5.72 -3.66
CA GLY A 121 24.23 -4.95 -4.73
C GLY A 121 23.47 -4.96 -6.07
N ARG A 122 22.21 -5.40 -6.10
CA ARG A 122 21.36 -5.41 -7.29
C ARG A 122 20.08 -4.62 -7.06
N TRP A 123 19.52 -4.09 -8.16
CA TRP A 123 18.20 -3.47 -8.14
C TRP A 123 17.13 -4.55 -8.35
N VAL A 124 16.18 -4.62 -7.43
CA VAL A 124 15.07 -5.57 -7.48
C VAL A 124 13.76 -4.78 -7.53
N PRO A 125 12.94 -4.95 -8.59
CA PRO A 125 11.61 -4.34 -8.66
C PRO A 125 10.69 -4.79 -7.51
N VAL A 126 9.80 -3.90 -7.06
CA VAL A 126 8.87 -4.19 -5.94
C VAL A 126 7.92 -5.35 -6.25
N ASP A 127 7.53 -5.55 -7.51
CA ASP A 127 6.65 -6.65 -7.94
C ASP A 127 7.26 -8.05 -7.73
N ARG A 128 8.60 -8.15 -7.59
CA ARG A 128 9.33 -9.40 -7.32
C ARG A 128 9.57 -9.69 -5.86
N LEU A 129 9.25 -8.74 -4.97
CA LEU A 129 9.46 -8.90 -3.54
C LEU A 129 8.38 -9.80 -2.94
N ASP A 130 8.79 -10.69 -2.03
CA ASP A 130 7.86 -11.53 -1.28
C ASP A 130 7.13 -10.76 -0.16
N ASP A 131 6.15 -11.41 0.49
CA ASP A 131 5.36 -10.84 1.57
C ASP A 131 6.22 -10.33 2.76
N GLY A 132 7.35 -10.99 3.05
CA GLY A 132 8.27 -10.60 4.12
C GLY A 132 9.11 -9.38 3.77
N GLU A 133 9.58 -9.31 2.53
CA GLU A 133 10.30 -8.19 1.96
C GLU A 133 9.41 -6.95 1.82
N ARG A 134 8.18 -7.12 1.33
CA ARG A 134 7.20 -6.03 1.18
C ARG A 134 6.86 -5.36 2.51
N ARG A 135 6.79 -6.12 3.61
CA ARG A 135 6.61 -5.56 4.97
C ARG A 135 7.75 -4.66 5.45
N ARG A 136 8.92 -4.73 4.81
CA ARG A 136 10.11 -3.91 5.13
C ARG A 136 10.25 -2.72 4.19
N LEU A 137 9.34 -2.55 3.23
CA LEU A 137 9.39 -1.45 2.27
C LEU A 137 9.14 -0.11 2.95
N LEU A 138 9.99 0.84 2.62
CA LEU A 138 9.81 2.25 2.92
C LEU A 138 9.99 3.04 1.62
N VAL A 139 9.30 4.17 1.50
CA VAL A 139 9.50 5.11 0.41
C VAL A 139 10.29 6.29 0.93
N ALA A 140 11.36 6.66 0.24
CA ALA A 140 12.11 7.86 0.58
C ALA A 140 11.19 9.09 0.44
N GLY A 141 10.81 9.69 1.58
CA GLY A 141 10.16 11.00 1.59
C GLY A 141 11.17 12.08 1.19
N GLY A 142 10.71 13.19 0.63
CA GLY A 142 11.52 14.34 0.24
C GLY A 142 12.35 14.93 1.40
N SER A 143 13.47 14.30 1.72
CA SER A 143 14.69 14.87 2.27
C SER A 143 15.76 13.79 2.15
N ARG A 144 16.71 14.05 1.26
CA ARG A 144 17.82 13.16 0.89
C ARG A 144 18.90 13.20 1.98
N ARG A 145 18.54 12.97 3.24
CA ARG A 145 19.48 12.89 4.37
C ARG A 145 19.06 11.79 5.33
N TRP A 146 19.53 10.59 5.03
CA TRP A 146 19.80 9.60 6.07
C TRP A 146 21.31 9.35 5.99
N SER A 147 22.05 10.09 6.82
CA SER A 147 23.47 9.88 7.10
C SER A 147 23.54 9.09 8.41
N GLY A 148 24.21 7.94 8.40
CA GLY A 148 24.44 7.09 9.55
C GLY A 148 25.00 5.75 9.15
#